data_AF-A0A1G3PPG9-F1
#
_entry.id   AF-A0A1G3PPG9-F1
#
_cell.length_a   1.000
_cell.length_b   1.000
_cell.length_c   1.000
_cell.angle_alpha   90.00
_cell.angle_beta   90.00
_cell.angle_gamma   90.00
#
_symmetry.space_group_name_H-M   'P 1'
#
loop_
_entity.id
_entity.type
_entity.pdbx_description
1 polymer ?
#
loop_
_entity_poly.entity_id
_entity_poly.type
_entity_poly.pdbx_seq_one_letter_code
_entity_poly.pdbx_strand_id
1 'polypeptide(L)' 'MEQITGSMKMVAEGVETVKTAVKFEDELDIPMPISRAVYRMLYEHSDPLQELSSLMTRPLKSETI' A
#
# COMPACT_ATOMS: atom_id res chain seq x y z
N MET A 1 4.86 3.16 13.56
CA MET A 1 3.94 2.00 13.49
C MET A 1 3.78 1.31 14.83
N GLU A 2 4.86 0.91 15.51
CA GLU A 2 4.81 0.21 16.81
C GLU A 2 3.98 0.94 17.89
N GLN A 3 4.08 2.26 17.97
CA GLN A 3 3.26 3.08 18.89
C GLN A 3 1.75 2.97 18.59
N ILE A 4 1.38 2.90 17.31
CA ILE A 4 -0.02 2.85 16.87
C ILE A 4 -0.57 1.45 17.12
N THR A 5 0.11 0.42 16.64
CA THR A 5 -0.35 -0.97 16.82
C THR A 5 -0.29 -1.41 18.29
N GLY A 6 0.68 -0.93 19.07
CA GLY A 6 0.82 -1.25 20.49
C GLY A 6 -0.24 -0.62 21.40
N SER A 7 -0.93 0.42 20.95
CA SER A 7 -2.03 1.04 21.70
C SER A 7 -3.42 0.52 21.31
N MET A 8 -3.52 -0.30 20.26
CA MET A 8 -4.77 -0.87 19.79
C MET A 8 -5.20 -2.07 20.65
N LYS A 9 -6.51 -2.17 20.93
CA LYS A 9 -7.11 -3.35 21.56
C LYS A 9 -7.36 -4.50 20.59
N MET A 10 -7.31 -4.22 19.29
CA MET A 10 -7.55 -5.17 18.20
C MET A 10 -6.39 -5.13 17.20
N VAL A 11 -6.19 -6.22 16.46
CA VAL A 11 -5.12 -6.33 15.45
C VAL A 11 -5.51 -5.57 14.19
N ALA A 12 -4.60 -4.73 13.69
CA ALA A 12 -4.75 -4.10 12.38
C ALA A 12 -4.29 -5.06 11.28
N GLU A 13 -5.15 -5.97 10.85
CA GLU A 13 -4.83 -7.01 9.86
C GLU A 13 -4.23 -6.45 8.56
N GLY A 14 -4.75 -5.31 8.09
CA GLY A 14 -4.28 -4.64 6.88
C GLY A 14 -2.79 -4.31 6.88
N VAL A 15 -2.18 -4.13 8.06
CA VAL A 15 -0.74 -3.91 8.20
C VAL A 15 0.02 -5.14 7.70
N GLU A 16 -0.33 -6.34 8.16
CA GLU A 16 0.37 -7.55 7.70
C GLU A 16 -0.07 -7.98 6.30
N THR A 17 -1.37 -7.86 5.99
CA THR A 17 -1.93 -8.25 4.69
C THR A 17 -1.29 -7.49 3.53
N VAL A 18 -0.94 -6.21 3.70
CA VAL A 18 -0.34 -5.43 2.60
C VAL A 18 1.04 -5.96 2.17
N LYS A 19 1.82 -6.56 3.08
CA LYS A 19 3.09 -7.22 2.71
C LYS A 19 2.84 -8.38 1.76
N THR A 20 1.82 -9.18 2.04
CA THR A 20 1.46 -10.33 1.20
C THR A 20 0.92 -9.86 -0.15
N ALA A 21 0.10 -8.81 -0.18
CA ALA A 21 -0.40 -8.23 -1.42
C ALA A 21 0.74 -7.72 -2.32
N VAL A 22 1.71 -7.00 -1.75
CA VAL A 22 2.91 -6.53 -2.47
C VAL A 22 3.76 -7.69 -2.97
N LYS A 23 3.95 -8.73 -2.17
CA LYS A 23 4.62 -9.95 -2.61
C LYS A 23 3.92 -10.59 -3.82
N PHE A 24 2.58 -10.66 -3.83
CA PHE A 24 1.83 -11.18 -4.98
C PHE A 24 1.88 -10.27 -6.20
N GLU A 25 1.90 -8.95 -6.03
CA GLU A 25 2.15 -8.02 -7.14
C GLU A 25 3.49 -8.34 -7.82
N ASP A 26 4.56 -8.56 -7.03
CA ASP A 26 5.89 -8.87 -7.55
C ASP A 26 5.97 -10.27 -8.19
N GLU A 27 5.32 -11.28 -7.60
CA GLU A 27 5.34 -12.66 -8.11
C GLU A 27 4.46 -12.87 -9.36
N LEU A 28 3.35 -12.15 -9.46
CA LEU A 28 2.34 -12.33 -10.52
C LEU A 28 2.43 -11.29 -11.63
N ASP A 29 3.29 -10.26 -11.48
CA ASP A 29 3.38 -9.10 -12.39
C ASP A 29 2.01 -8.39 -12.56
N ILE A 30 1.24 -8.31 -11.48
CA ILE A 30 -0.07 -7.66 -11.44
C ILE A 30 0.04 -6.36 -10.64
N PRO A 31 -0.02 -5.18 -11.29
CA PRO A 31 0.16 -3.91 -10.59
C PRO A 31 -0.95 -3.68 -9.56
N MET A 32 -0.55 -3.44 -8.31
CA MET A 32 -1.42 -3.14 -7.18
C MET A 32 -1.04 -1.78 -6.56
N PRO A 33 -1.21 -0.67 -7.32
CA PRO A 33 -0.63 0.63 -6.99
C PRO A 33 -1.04 1.16 -5.61
N ILE A 34 -2.29 0.92 -5.19
CA ILE A 34 -2.77 1.35 -3.86
C ILE A 34 -2.09 0.54 -2.74
N SER A 35 -2.04 -0.79 -2.87
CA SER A 35 -1.38 -1.65 -1.88
C SER A 35 0.12 -1.35 -1.80
N ARG A 36 0.77 -1.10 -2.94
CA ARG A 36 2.18 -0.68 -3.01
C ARG A 36 2.40 0.63 -2.26
N ALA A 37 1.59 1.65 -2.52
CA ALA A 37 1.70 2.93 -1.83
C ALA A 37 1.52 2.78 -0.31
N VAL A 38 0.55 1.97 0.13
CA VAL A 38 0.35 1.67 1.56
C VAL A 38 1.55 0.95 2.15
N TYR A 39 2.09 -0.07 1.47
CA TYR A 39 3.30 -0.76 1.90
C TYR A 39 4.47 0.20 2.09
N ARG A 40 4.70 1.12 1.13
CA ARG A 40 5.79 2.10 1.23
C ARG A 40 5.63 3.04 2.42
N MET A 41 4.41 3.52 2.69
CA MET A 41 4.16 4.35 3.87
C MET A 41 4.43 3.60 5.18
N LEU A 42 4.05 2.32 5.25
CA LEU A 42 4.15 1.51 6.47
C LEU A 42 5.55 0.95 6.73
N TYR A 43 6.29 0.60 5.67
CA TYR A 43 7.54 -0.17 5.75
C TYR A 43 8.76 0.54 5.15
N GLU A 44 8.57 1.47 4.21
CA GLU A 44 9.65 2.25 3.59
C GLU A 44 9.66 3.71 4.07
N HIS A 45 8.75 4.09 4.97
CA HIS A 45 8.60 5.43 5.52
C HIS A 45 8.41 6.53 4.47
N SER A 46 7.74 6.20 3.36
CA SER A 46 7.41 7.20 2.35
C SER A 46 6.37 8.21 2.86
N ASP A 47 6.45 9.44 2.34
CA ASP A 47 5.53 10.51 2.72
C ASP A 47 4.11 10.26 2.13
N PRO A 48 3.05 10.32 2.95
CA PRO A 48 1.69 10.05 2.48
C PRO A 48 1.20 11.02 1.39
N LEU A 49 1.60 12.29 1.43
CA LEU A 49 1.19 13.26 0.41
C LEU A 49 1.91 13.01 -0.91
N GLN A 50 3.17 12.58 -0.85
CA GLN A 50 3.93 12.16 -2.01
C GLN A 50 3.32 10.91 -2.65
N GLU A 51 3.00 9.87 -1.88
CA GLU A 51 2.35 8.65 -2.40
C GLU A 51 0.98 8.97 -3.01
N LEU A 52 0.17 9.81 -2.34
CA LEU A 52 -1.11 10.26 -2.85
C LEU A 52 -0.94 11.01 -4.18
N SER A 53 0.01 11.95 -4.25
CA SER A 53 0.31 12.68 -5.48
C SER A 53 0.72 11.75 -6.61
N SER A 54 1.58 10.76 -6.33
CA SER A 54 1.98 9.75 -7.31
C SER A 54 0.79 8.94 -7.82
N LEU A 55 -0.10 8.49 -6.94
CA LEU A 55 -1.31 7.75 -7.32
C LEU A 55 -2.23 8.57 -8.22
N MET A 56 -2.43 9.85 -7.90
CA MET A 56 -3.32 10.76 -8.62
C MET A 56 -2.75 11.25 -9.95
N THR A 57 -1.42 11.19 -10.13
CA THR A 57 -0.74 11.65 -11.36
C THR A 57 -0.40 10.50 -12.31
N ARG A 58 -0.88 9.28 -12.03
CA ARG A 58 -0.68 8.12 -12.90
C ARG A 58 -1.27 8.36 -14.30
N PRO A 59 -0.69 7.75 -15.34
CA PRO A 59 -1.24 7.78 -16.69
C PRO A 59 -2.69 7.27 -16.69
N LEU A 60 -3.54 7.95 -17.48
CA LEU A 60 -4.90 7.51 -17.71
C LEU A 60 -4.89 6.10 -18.31
N LYS A 61 -5.69 5.21 -17.74
CA LYS A 61 -5.91 3.86 -18.24
C LYS A 61 -7.39 3.71 -18.56
N SER A 62 -7.71 3.19 -19.74
CA SER A 62 -9.09 2.83 -20.08
C SER A 62 -9.61 1.76 -19.13
N GLU A 63 -10.81 1.94 -18.61
CA GLU A 63 -11.52 0.88 -17.92
C GLU A 63 -11.96 -0.16 -18.98
N THR A 64 -11.55 -1.41 -18.79
CA THR A 64 -12.04 -2.52 -19.62
C THR A 64 -13.42 -2.90 -19.08
N ILE A 65 -14.44 -2.79 -19.94
CA ILE A 65 -15.79 -3.31 -19.70
C ILE A 65 -15.82 -4.79 -20.09
#